data_AF-A0A8J7I9P5-F1
#
_entry.id   AF-A0A8J7I9P5-F1
#
_cell.length_a   1.000
_cell.length_b   1.000
_cell.length_c   1.000
_cell.angle_alpha   90.00
_cell.angle_beta   90.00
_cell.angle_gamma   90.00
#
_symmetry.space_group_name_H-M   'P 1'
#
loop_
_entity.id
_entity.type
_entity.pdbx_description
1 polymer ?
#
loop_
_entity_poly.entity_id
_entity_poly.type
_entity_poly.pdbx_seq_one_letter_code
_entity_poly.pdbx_strand_id
1 'polypeptide(L)'
;MLKRFALPAVAATAALAVPASAQLKPASEAHIAAATAQCLAATTAEGIDTDIIESAGWEAATASKDGKAIAMPLSIYGASGNDAMIMTGRKGEAANKVCIVMARMGKLKEYDALASAMSARYGKPLKVEGGKRIWSADGKIIQMDATGSREKPSVRIATMAVSGAK
;
A
#
# COMPACT_ATOMS: atom_id res chain seq x y z
N MET A 1 0.10 4.01 74.93
CA MET A 1 -1.03 3.32 74.28
C MET A 1 -2.00 4.35 73.73
N LEU A 2 -2.01 4.59 72.42
CA LEU A 2 -3.17 5.12 71.71
C LEU A 2 -3.20 4.48 70.32
N LYS A 3 -4.39 4.07 69.91
CA LYS A 3 -4.70 3.08 68.87
C LYS A 3 -5.53 3.81 67.80
N ARG A 4 -5.30 3.43 66.53
CA ARG A 4 -6.22 3.45 65.36
C ARG A 4 -5.92 4.41 64.20
N PHE A 5 -5.38 3.81 63.13
CA PHE A 5 -5.88 3.73 61.74
C PHE A 5 -6.46 4.97 61.04
N ALA A 6 -5.87 5.31 59.89
CA ALA A 6 -6.59 5.49 58.61
C ALA A 6 -5.63 5.32 57.41
N LEU A 7 -6.10 4.57 56.41
CA LEU A 7 -5.39 4.10 55.20
C LEU A 7 -5.08 5.21 54.17
N PRO A 8 -4.12 4.98 53.25
CA PRO A 8 -3.72 5.92 52.21
C PRO A 8 -4.75 6.02 51.08
N ALA A 9 -5.03 7.25 50.61
CA ALA A 9 -5.81 7.50 49.41
C ALA A 9 -4.95 7.23 48.16
N VAL A 10 -5.19 6.09 47.51
CA VAL A 10 -4.63 5.78 46.18
C VAL A 10 -5.46 6.53 45.14
N ALA A 11 -4.91 7.63 44.61
CA ALA A 11 -5.49 8.33 43.48
C ALA A 11 -5.25 7.51 42.20
N ALA A 12 -6.30 6.86 41.70
CA ALA A 12 -6.28 6.19 40.40
C ALA A 12 -6.26 7.24 39.28
N THR A 13 -5.09 7.47 38.68
CA THR A 13 -4.97 8.19 37.41
C THR A 13 -5.56 7.31 36.30
N ALA A 14 -6.81 7.58 35.93
CA ALA A 14 -7.43 7.04 34.73
C ALA A 14 -6.67 7.58 33.50
N ALA A 15 -5.72 6.80 33.00
CA ALA A 15 -5.08 7.05 31.72
C ALA A 15 -6.14 6.91 30.63
N LEU A 16 -6.62 8.04 30.11
CA LEU A 16 -7.45 8.08 28.92
C LEU A 16 -6.61 7.53 27.76
N ALA A 17 -6.86 6.28 27.39
CA ALA A 17 -6.35 5.69 26.16
C ALA A 17 -6.98 6.45 24.98
N VAL A 18 -6.29 7.50 24.53
CA VAL A 18 -6.65 8.18 23.29
C VAL A 18 -6.54 7.15 22.17
N PRO A 19 -7.57 6.96 21.32
CA PRO A 19 -7.44 6.05 20.19
C PRO A 19 -6.25 6.54 19.36
N ALA A 20 -5.23 5.68 19.25
CA ALA A 20 -4.13 5.93 18.35
C ALA A 20 -4.73 6.01 16.95
N SER A 21 -4.89 7.22 16.41
CA SER A 21 -5.19 7.41 15.00
C SER A 21 -4.16 6.60 14.23
N ALA A 22 -4.61 5.54 13.56
CA ALA A 22 -3.78 4.64 12.77
C ALA A 22 -3.21 5.43 11.58
N GLN A 23 -2.17 6.21 11.83
CA GLN A 23 -1.41 6.87 10.79
C GLN A 23 -0.70 5.78 10.00
N LEU A 24 -0.88 5.78 8.68
CA LEU A 24 -0.10 4.90 7.80
C LEU A 24 1.38 5.08 8.10
N LYS A 25 2.01 3.98 8.52
CA LYS A 25 3.44 3.92 8.75
C LYS A 25 4.16 4.05 7.42
N PRO A 26 5.34 4.67 7.38
CA PRO A 26 6.21 4.59 6.22
C PRO A 26 6.51 3.13 5.87
N ALA A 27 6.39 2.77 4.60
CA ALA A 27 6.76 1.45 4.10
C ALA A 27 8.25 1.38 3.77
N SER A 28 8.86 0.23 4.04
CA SER A 28 10.21 -0.06 3.60
C SER A 28 10.25 -0.28 2.08
N GLU A 29 11.44 -0.14 1.48
CA GLU A 29 11.65 -0.49 0.08
C GLU A 29 11.21 -1.94 -0.23
N ALA A 30 11.53 -2.88 0.67
CA ALA A 30 11.15 -4.28 0.53
C ALA A 30 9.63 -4.48 0.53
N HIS A 31 8.89 -3.75 1.37
CA HIS A 31 7.41 -3.79 1.41
C HIS A 31 6.82 -3.34 0.06
N ILE A 32 7.32 -2.23 -0.48
CA ILE A 32 6.88 -1.66 -1.76
C ILE A 32 7.24 -2.60 -2.93
N ALA A 33 8.44 -3.18 -2.93
CA ALA A 33 8.89 -4.12 -3.94
C ALA A 33 8.08 -5.43 -3.91
N ALA A 34 7.73 -5.94 -2.73
CA ALA A 34 6.87 -7.11 -2.57
C ALA A 34 5.46 -6.85 -3.09
N ALA A 35 4.85 -5.71 -2.73
CA ALA A 35 3.55 -5.30 -3.24
C ALA A 35 3.55 -5.13 -4.77
N THR A 36 4.64 -4.57 -5.33
CA THR A 36 4.79 -4.41 -6.78
C THR A 36 4.90 -5.75 -7.49
N ALA A 37 5.67 -6.68 -6.94
CA ALA A 37 5.78 -8.04 -7.47
C ALA A 37 4.42 -8.76 -7.45
N GLN A 38 3.64 -8.57 -6.38
CA GLN A 38 2.30 -9.10 -6.29
C GLN A 38 1.38 -8.51 -7.36
N CYS A 39 1.43 -7.19 -7.58
CA CYS A 39 0.69 -6.56 -8.66
C CYS A 39 1.08 -7.09 -10.04
N LEU A 40 2.37 -7.32 -10.29
CA LEU A 40 2.85 -7.91 -11.54
C LEU A 40 2.30 -9.32 -11.76
N ALA A 41 2.32 -10.16 -10.72
CA ALA A 41 1.79 -11.52 -10.77
C ALA A 41 0.28 -11.54 -11.04
N ALA A 42 -0.47 -10.63 -10.41
CA ALA A 42 -1.91 -10.51 -10.57
C ALA A 42 -2.35 -9.84 -11.87
N THR A 43 -1.46 -9.14 -12.57
CA THR A 43 -1.79 -8.41 -13.81
C THR A 43 -1.76 -9.35 -15.01
N THR A 44 -2.91 -9.55 -15.65
CA THR A 44 -3.11 -10.36 -16.87
C THR A 44 -3.50 -9.47 -18.05
N ALA A 45 -3.64 -10.05 -19.26
CA ALA A 45 -4.11 -9.31 -20.43
C ALA A 45 -5.60 -8.92 -20.31
N GLU A 46 -6.36 -9.74 -19.59
CA GLU A 46 -7.80 -9.63 -19.38
C GLU A 46 -8.13 -8.63 -18.26
N GLY A 47 -7.25 -8.50 -17.26
CA GLY A 47 -7.41 -7.58 -16.13
C GLY A 47 -6.57 -7.97 -14.93
N ILE A 48 -7.01 -7.57 -13.73
CA ILE A 48 -6.35 -7.96 -12.49
C ILE A 48 -7.03 -9.19 -11.88
N ASP A 49 -6.27 -10.28 -11.74
CA ASP A 49 -6.69 -11.48 -11.04
C ASP A 49 -6.46 -11.31 -9.53
N THR A 50 -7.53 -10.98 -8.81
CA THR A 50 -7.49 -10.74 -7.36
C THR A 50 -7.29 -12.03 -6.57
N ASP A 51 -7.57 -13.19 -7.13
CA ASP A 51 -7.41 -14.47 -6.43
C ASP A 51 -5.91 -14.77 -6.22
N ILE A 52 -5.05 -14.31 -7.13
CA ILE A 52 -3.58 -14.35 -6.99
C ILE A 52 -3.13 -13.46 -5.82
N ILE A 53 -3.75 -12.29 -5.63
CA ILE A 53 -3.46 -11.37 -4.52
C ILE A 53 -3.84 -12.02 -3.19
N GLU A 54 -5.07 -12.51 -3.09
CA GLU A 54 -5.62 -13.10 -1.86
C GLU A 54 -4.89 -14.40 -1.46
N SER A 55 -4.57 -15.26 -2.43
CA SER A 55 -3.81 -16.49 -2.20
C SER A 55 -2.38 -16.26 -1.69
N ALA A 56 -1.84 -15.05 -1.91
CA ALA A 56 -0.54 -14.64 -1.39
C ALA A 56 -0.62 -14.04 0.03
N GLY A 57 -1.78 -14.10 0.69
CA GLY A 57 -1.99 -13.63 2.06
C GLY A 57 -2.31 -12.14 2.17
N TRP A 58 -2.73 -11.51 1.08
CA TRP A 58 -3.25 -10.14 1.10
C TRP A 58 -4.75 -10.15 1.35
N GLU A 59 -5.22 -9.38 2.32
CA GLU A 59 -6.61 -9.33 2.74
C GLU A 59 -7.29 -8.07 2.21
N ALA A 60 -8.49 -8.24 1.66
CA ALA A 60 -9.30 -7.14 1.18
C ALA A 60 -9.86 -6.33 2.36
N ALA A 61 -9.68 -5.01 2.31
CA ALA A 61 -10.28 -4.09 3.24
C ALA A 61 -11.80 -4.01 3.03
N THR A 62 -12.53 -3.97 4.13
CA THR A 62 -13.98 -3.74 4.13
C THR A 62 -14.30 -2.34 4.62
N ALA A 63 -15.19 -1.62 3.95
CA ALA A 63 -15.74 -0.37 4.44
C ALA A 63 -17.16 -0.58 4.99
N SER A 64 -17.49 0.10 6.08
CA SER A 64 -18.84 0.09 6.66
C SER A 64 -19.31 1.50 7.01
N LYS A 65 -20.61 1.75 6.85
CA LYS A 65 -21.30 2.94 7.33
C LYS A 65 -22.48 2.50 8.20
N ASP A 66 -22.58 3.04 9.40
CA ASP A 66 -23.63 2.70 10.38
C ASP A 66 -23.74 1.17 10.64
N GLY A 67 -22.58 0.50 10.72
CA GLY A 67 -22.49 -0.95 10.92
C GLY A 67 -22.84 -1.82 9.71
N LYS A 68 -23.17 -1.22 8.56
CA LYS A 68 -23.47 -1.93 7.31
C LYS A 68 -22.31 -1.82 6.34
N ALA A 69 -21.94 -2.94 5.71
CA ALA A 69 -20.94 -2.95 4.67
C ALA A 69 -21.37 -2.05 3.50
N ILE A 70 -20.45 -1.23 3.00
CA ILE A 70 -20.65 -0.39 1.83
C ILE A 70 -19.72 -0.84 0.71
N ALA A 71 -20.21 -0.77 -0.53
CA ALA A 71 -19.40 -1.07 -1.69
C ALA A 71 -18.31 0.00 -1.87
N MET A 72 -17.06 -0.43 -2.00
CA MET A 72 -15.95 0.44 -2.34
C MET A 72 -15.78 0.50 -3.87
N PRO A 73 -15.40 1.65 -4.44
CA PRO A 73 -15.17 1.78 -5.88
C PRO A 73 -13.90 1.04 -6.34
N LEU A 74 -12.97 0.78 -5.43
CA LEU A 74 -11.74 0.02 -5.65
C LEU A 74 -11.63 -1.03 -4.56
N SER A 75 -11.12 -2.21 -4.91
CA SER A 75 -10.66 -3.17 -3.91
C SER A 75 -9.33 -2.69 -3.36
N ILE A 76 -9.19 -2.65 -2.04
CA ILE A 76 -7.94 -2.29 -1.36
C ILE A 76 -7.48 -3.52 -0.59
N TYR A 77 -6.21 -3.87 -0.70
CA TYR A 77 -5.61 -5.02 -0.05
C TYR A 77 -4.43 -4.59 0.82
N GLY A 78 -4.34 -5.18 2.01
CA GLY A 78 -3.18 -5.09 2.89
C GLY A 78 -2.67 -6.48 3.24
N ALA A 79 -1.40 -6.60 3.61
CA ALA A 79 -0.83 -7.86 4.10
C ALA A 79 -0.24 -7.65 5.50
N SER A 80 -0.38 -8.66 6.37
CA SER A 80 0.23 -8.61 7.69
C SER A 80 1.75 -8.43 7.58
N GLY A 81 2.29 -7.45 8.30
CA GLY A 81 3.71 -7.12 8.24
C GLY A 81 4.17 -6.36 6.99
N ASN A 82 3.25 -5.92 6.11
CA ASN A 82 3.56 -5.08 4.96
C ASN A 82 2.83 -3.73 5.08
N ASP A 83 3.59 -2.64 5.08
CA ASP A 83 3.05 -1.27 5.22
C ASP A 83 2.68 -0.62 3.86
N ALA A 84 2.86 -1.32 2.74
CA ALA A 84 2.33 -0.93 1.45
C ALA A 84 0.94 -1.53 1.23
N MET A 85 0.11 -0.85 0.44
CA MET A 85 -1.23 -1.32 0.10
C MET A 85 -1.35 -1.54 -1.41
N ILE A 86 -2.15 -2.51 -1.80
CA ILE A 86 -2.50 -2.77 -3.19
C ILE A 86 -3.93 -2.28 -3.43
N MET A 87 -4.18 -1.66 -4.57
CA MET A 87 -5.50 -1.19 -4.99
C MET A 87 -5.77 -1.65 -6.42
N THR A 88 -6.96 -2.20 -6.66
CA THR A 88 -7.38 -2.70 -7.97
C THR A 88 -8.80 -2.24 -8.27
N GLY A 89 -9.22 -2.31 -9.53
CA GLY A 89 -10.64 -2.31 -9.84
C GLY A 89 -11.35 -3.52 -9.23
N ARG A 90 -12.68 -3.51 -9.21
CA ARG A 90 -13.42 -4.67 -8.70
C ARG A 90 -13.34 -5.83 -9.68
N LYS A 91 -13.35 -7.06 -9.15
CA LYS A 91 -13.41 -8.29 -9.95
C LYS A 91 -14.63 -8.24 -10.88
N GLY A 92 -14.44 -8.55 -12.16
CA GLY A 92 -15.49 -8.55 -13.17
C GLY A 92 -15.81 -7.18 -13.80
N GLU A 93 -15.19 -6.08 -13.36
CA GLU A 93 -15.34 -4.79 -14.04
C GLU A 93 -14.33 -4.65 -15.19
N ALA A 94 -14.81 -4.32 -16.40
CA ALA A 94 -13.98 -4.18 -17.59
C ALA A 94 -12.89 -3.09 -17.50
N ALA A 95 -13.04 -2.15 -16.55
CA ALA A 95 -12.06 -1.12 -16.24
C ALA A 95 -10.90 -1.60 -15.34
N ASN A 96 -10.95 -2.85 -14.85
CA ASN A 96 -9.97 -3.41 -13.91
C ASN A 96 -8.68 -3.87 -14.60
N LYS A 97 -7.94 -2.93 -15.21
CA LYS A 97 -6.68 -3.21 -15.93
C LYS A 97 -5.43 -2.66 -15.28
N VAL A 98 -5.56 -2.08 -14.09
CA VAL A 98 -4.45 -1.48 -13.37
C VAL A 98 -4.42 -1.97 -11.93
N CYS A 99 -3.27 -2.49 -11.51
CA CYS A 99 -2.97 -2.77 -10.12
C CYS A 99 -2.06 -1.66 -9.59
N ILE A 100 -2.48 -0.99 -8.52
CA ILE A 100 -1.82 0.19 -7.98
C ILE A 100 -1.26 -0.15 -6.60
N VAL A 101 0.03 0.00 -6.41
CA VAL A 101 0.65 0.03 -5.08
C VAL A 101 0.66 1.46 -4.59
N MET A 102 0.20 1.67 -3.36
CA MET A 102 0.34 2.92 -2.63
C MET A 102 1.10 2.71 -1.34
N ALA A 103 2.09 3.56 -1.09
CA ALA A 103 2.87 3.51 0.14
C ALA A 103 3.32 4.91 0.58
N ARG A 104 3.30 5.13 1.89
CA ARG A 104 3.95 6.29 2.48
C ARG A 104 5.47 6.07 2.51
N MET A 105 6.23 7.10 2.22
CA MET A 105 7.68 7.11 2.40
C MET A 105 8.05 7.87 3.69
N GLY A 106 9.19 7.52 4.28
CA GLY A 106 9.74 8.23 5.42
C GLY A 106 10.31 9.57 5.00
N LYS A 107 11.00 9.60 3.85
CA LYS A 107 11.69 10.79 3.33
C LYS A 107 11.63 10.83 1.81
N LEU A 108 11.60 12.02 1.20
CA LEU A 108 11.63 12.18 -0.26
C LEU A 108 12.83 11.49 -0.92
N LYS A 109 14.00 11.50 -0.27
CA LYS A 109 15.22 10.86 -0.78
C LYS A 109 15.10 9.35 -1.00
N GLU A 110 14.14 8.69 -0.35
CA GLU A 110 13.90 7.25 -0.49
C GLU A 110 13.31 6.92 -1.86
N TYR A 111 12.71 7.89 -2.55
CA TYR A 111 12.19 7.71 -3.91
C TYR A 111 13.29 7.30 -4.90
N ASP A 112 14.47 7.92 -4.85
CA ASP A 112 15.56 7.60 -5.76
C ASP A 112 16.24 6.27 -5.42
N ALA A 113 16.27 5.91 -4.13
CA ALA A 113 16.72 4.59 -3.69
C ALA A 113 15.77 3.49 -4.22
N LEU A 114 14.47 3.66 -4.00
CA LEU A 114 13.44 2.78 -4.55
C LEU A 114 13.52 2.70 -6.08
N ALA A 115 13.70 3.82 -6.78
CA ALA A 115 13.85 3.83 -8.23
C ALA A 115 15.06 3.02 -8.71
N SER A 116 16.15 3.09 -7.96
CA SER A 116 17.38 2.35 -8.26
C SER A 116 17.16 0.86 -8.04
N ALA A 117 16.51 0.47 -6.94
CA ALA A 117 16.13 -0.92 -6.67
C ALA A 117 15.16 -1.48 -7.74
N MET A 118 14.16 -0.70 -8.14
CA MET A 118 13.23 -1.04 -9.22
C MET A 118 13.98 -1.23 -10.55
N SER A 119 14.97 -0.39 -10.84
CA SER A 119 15.79 -0.51 -12.06
C SER A 119 16.75 -1.70 -12.01
N ALA A 120 17.26 -2.05 -10.83
CA ALA A 120 18.05 -3.27 -10.64
C ALA A 120 17.20 -4.53 -10.90
N ARG A 121 15.89 -4.46 -10.61
CA ARG A 121 14.96 -5.59 -10.78
C ARG A 121 14.33 -5.69 -12.18
N TYR A 122 13.93 -4.56 -12.76
CA TYR A 122 13.16 -4.50 -14.02
C TYR A 122 13.97 -3.93 -15.18
N GLY A 123 15.26 -3.70 -14.99
CA GLY A 123 16.16 -3.12 -16.00
C GLY A 123 16.06 -1.60 -16.12
N LYS A 124 16.58 -1.08 -17.22
CA LYS A 124 16.62 0.37 -17.47
C LYS A 124 15.19 0.91 -17.68
N PRO A 125 14.81 2.04 -17.06
CA PRO A 125 13.52 2.65 -17.33
C PRO A 125 13.42 3.08 -18.81
N LEU A 126 12.25 2.86 -19.40
CA LEU A 126 11.85 3.37 -20.71
C LEU A 126 11.76 4.90 -20.71
N LYS A 127 11.34 5.47 -19.58
CA LYS A 127 11.14 6.91 -19.43
C LYS A 127 11.44 7.39 -18.02
N VAL A 128 12.08 8.54 -17.91
CA VAL A 128 12.32 9.28 -16.65
C VAL A 128 11.98 10.74 -16.91
N GLU A 129 10.92 11.24 -16.29
CA GLU A 129 10.44 12.62 -16.48
C GLU A 129 9.68 13.10 -15.24
N GLY A 130 10.00 14.28 -14.71
CA GLY A 130 9.16 14.96 -13.71
C GLY A 130 8.80 14.15 -12.46
N GLY A 131 9.70 13.30 -11.95
CA GLY A 131 9.41 12.41 -10.81
C GLY A 131 8.51 11.21 -11.14
N LYS A 132 8.32 10.93 -12.43
CA LYS A 132 7.78 9.69 -12.97
C LYS A 132 8.91 8.84 -13.56
N ARG A 133 8.86 7.54 -13.31
CA ARG A 133 9.73 6.54 -13.93
C ARG A 133 8.88 5.39 -14.48
N ILE A 134 9.18 4.94 -15.70
CA ILE A 134 8.42 3.89 -16.39
C ILE A 134 9.38 2.76 -16.78
N TRP A 135 9.03 1.53 -16.46
CA TRP A 135 9.71 0.31 -16.91
C TRP A 135 8.75 -0.57 -17.72
N SER A 136 9.32 -1.48 -18.50
CA SER A 136 8.60 -2.59 -19.12
C SER A 136 9.22 -3.89 -18.64
N ALA A 137 8.39 -4.83 -18.19
CA ALA A 137 8.79 -6.16 -17.76
C ALA A 137 7.66 -7.14 -18.06
N ASP A 138 7.97 -8.30 -18.63
CA ASP A 138 7.03 -9.40 -18.87
C ASP A 138 5.71 -8.99 -19.55
N GLY A 139 5.81 -8.15 -20.58
CA GLY A 139 4.65 -7.64 -21.33
C GLY A 139 3.77 -6.64 -20.55
N LYS A 140 4.30 -6.08 -19.45
CA LYS A 140 3.59 -5.15 -18.57
C LYS A 140 4.38 -3.85 -18.43
N ILE A 141 3.66 -2.75 -18.20
CA ILE A 141 4.23 -1.46 -17.83
C ILE A 141 4.16 -1.33 -16.32
N ILE A 142 5.26 -0.84 -15.75
CA ILE A 142 5.38 -0.44 -14.35
C ILE A 142 5.66 1.06 -14.34
N GLN A 143 4.75 1.86 -13.80
CA GLN A 143 4.91 3.31 -13.67
C GLN A 143 4.99 3.69 -12.20
N MET A 144 6.09 4.33 -11.80
CA MET A 144 6.28 4.86 -10.45
C MET A 144 6.21 6.39 -10.47
N ASP A 145 5.31 6.96 -9.66
CA ASP A 145 5.13 8.39 -9.47
C ASP A 145 5.47 8.78 -8.03
N ALA A 146 6.25 9.85 -7.85
CA ALA A 146 6.35 10.53 -6.58
C ALA A 146 5.00 11.25 -6.29
N THR A 147 4.45 11.04 -5.09
CA THR A 147 3.15 11.59 -4.68
C THR A 147 3.23 12.12 -3.24
N GLY A 148 2.13 12.68 -2.75
CA GLY A 148 2.05 13.25 -1.40
C GLY A 148 2.67 14.65 -1.33
N SER A 149 3.13 15.03 -0.14
CA SER A 149 3.73 16.33 0.13
C SER A 149 5.17 16.19 0.64
N ARG A 150 5.88 17.31 0.78
CA ARG A 150 7.24 17.32 1.33
C ARG A 150 7.32 16.71 2.74
N GLU A 151 6.30 16.92 3.56
CA GLU A 151 6.23 16.44 4.94
C GLU A 151 5.67 15.01 5.06
N LYS A 152 4.85 14.62 4.08
CA LYS A 152 4.21 13.29 4.00
C LYS A 152 4.42 12.73 2.60
N PRO A 153 5.67 12.38 2.23
CA PRO A 153 5.95 11.89 0.91
C PRO A 153 5.36 10.49 0.75
N SER A 154 4.93 10.18 -0.46
CA SER A 154 4.34 8.89 -0.81
C SER A 154 4.78 8.48 -2.21
N VAL A 155 4.61 7.20 -2.53
CA VAL A 155 4.82 6.67 -3.87
C VAL A 155 3.56 5.98 -4.34
N ARG A 156 3.29 6.11 -5.64
CA ARG A 156 2.28 5.33 -6.36
C ARG A 156 2.97 4.54 -7.45
N ILE A 157 2.77 3.23 -7.47
CA ILE A 157 3.27 2.36 -8.55
C ILE A 157 2.07 1.73 -9.25
N ALA A 158 1.84 2.06 -10.51
CA ALA A 158 0.79 1.46 -11.33
C ALA A 158 1.40 0.37 -12.23
N THR A 159 0.80 -0.81 -12.21
CA THR A 159 1.13 -1.94 -13.08
C THR A 159 -0.04 -2.22 -14.00
N MET A 160 0.22 -2.36 -15.29
CA MET A 160 -0.79 -2.64 -16.32
C MET A 160 -0.22 -3.50 -17.44
N ALA A 161 -1.02 -4.38 -18.02
CA ALA A 161 -0.62 -5.14 -19.19
C ALA A 161 -0.49 -4.22 -20.42
N VAL A 162 0.51 -4.48 -21.26
CA VAL A 162 0.62 -3.82 -22.57
C VAL A 162 -0.43 -4.45 -23.50
N SER A 163 -1.45 -3.69 -23.89
CA SER A 163 -2.35 -4.13 -24.96
C SER A 163 -1.62 -4.03 -26.30
N GLY A 164 -1.17 -5.16 -26.87
CA GLY A 164 -0.54 -5.14 -28.19
C GLY A 164 0.35 -6.32 -28.61
N ALA A 165 0.55 -7.36 -27.79
CA ALA A 165 1.23 -8.58 -28.26
C ALA A 165 0.23 -9.52 -28.96
N LYS A 166 -0.03 -9.26 -30.24
CA LYS A 166 -0.43 -10.25 -31.23
C LYS A 166 0.59 -10.23 -32.35
#